data_AF-A0A2N6AA20-F1
#
_entry.id   AF-A0A2N6AA20-F1
#
_cell.length_a   1.000
_cell.length_b   1.000
_cell.length_c   1.000
_cell.angle_alpha   90.00
_cell.angle_beta   90.00
_cell.angle_gamma   90.00
#
_symmetry.space_group_name_H-M   'P 1'
#
loop_
_entity.id
_entity.type
_entity.pdbx_description
1 polymer ?
#
loop_
_entity_poly.entity_id
_entity_poly.type
_entity_poly.pdbx_seq_one_letter_code
_entity_poly.pdbx_strand_id
1 'polypeptide(L)'
;MILKNNMTKIDISKKALEKIKSSRIKPRAKWKFLLTENLFILLEIVLVLFTALFFAVTINQLIYSDWDFYGYINGNLFYYILQVFPYFWFFFLLLFFVLTYLNFKNLRRSYRYSTYIVLGTFVFVVFSAGYILYTIGYAKKIDLTLIDKSEMYCNHVNKRLNTWNQADKGMIAGRVIENKDNFFIMHDLEGNVWNIVYGDSLLFDREVINEGMPIRLVGGFEEKFKNLEHNILIAKELMQEDYLNIKYFDFDNLINSFCFSDDDCSLSFDFAIQSRCPFDSVCINHTCETVCPIMNLNSSEGCSDVTECDCASYLATDKKDCICENERCLVVVDEVKN
;
A
#
# COMPACT_ATOMS: atom_id res chain seq x y z
N MET A 1 38.03 2.03 62.66
CA MET A 1 37.45 2.83 61.54
C MET A 1 36.37 2.01 60.81
N ILE A 2 35.25 1.65 61.46
CA ILE A 2 34.22 0.74 60.89
C ILE A 2 32.76 1.28 61.03
N LEU A 3 32.55 2.44 61.65
CA LEU A 3 31.18 2.91 61.98
C LEU A 3 30.47 3.78 60.93
N LYS A 4 31.08 4.07 59.77
CA LYS A 4 30.49 5.03 58.80
C LYS A 4 29.47 4.45 57.81
N ASN A 5 29.34 3.13 57.70
CA ASN A 5 28.46 2.50 56.70
C ASN A 5 27.02 2.18 57.18
N ASN A 6 26.75 2.15 58.48
CA ASN A 6 25.40 1.83 59.00
C ASN A 6 24.48 3.04 59.18
N MET A 7 25.01 4.27 59.19
CA MET A 7 24.21 5.49 59.44
C MET A 7 23.38 5.95 58.22
N THR A 8 23.72 5.54 57.00
CA THR A 8 23.01 6.01 55.79
C THR A 8 21.73 5.23 55.48
N LYS A 9 21.70 3.92 55.79
CA LYS A 9 20.57 3.04 55.46
C LYS A 9 19.38 3.23 56.40
N ILE A 10 19.65 3.46 57.69
CA ILE A 10 18.62 3.65 58.72
C ILE A 10 17.91 5.01 58.54
N ASP A 11 18.63 6.05 58.11
CA ASP A 11 18.06 7.39 57.93
C ASP A 11 17.11 7.48 56.73
N ILE A 12 17.46 6.84 55.59
CA ILE A 12 16.59 6.80 54.40
C ILE A 12 15.32 5.98 54.67
N SER A 13 15.45 4.81 55.31
CA SER A 13 14.28 3.98 55.65
C SER A 13 13.36 4.68 56.64
N LYS A 14 13.89 5.36 57.67
CA LYS A 14 13.08 6.14 58.62
C LYS A 14 12.39 7.31 57.95
N LYS A 15 13.10 8.10 57.13
CA LYS A 15 12.50 9.20 56.34
C LYS A 15 11.42 8.72 55.38
N ALA A 16 11.61 7.58 54.72
CA ALA A 16 10.60 6.99 53.85
C ALA A 16 9.35 6.58 54.64
N LEU A 17 9.53 5.96 55.81
CA LEU A 17 8.44 5.48 56.66
C LEU A 17 7.67 6.62 57.34
N GLU A 18 8.36 7.67 57.76
CA GLU A 18 7.76 8.94 58.22
C GLU A 18 6.97 9.61 57.11
N LYS A 19 7.51 9.66 55.88
CA LYS A 19 6.82 10.25 54.73
C LYS A 19 5.59 9.44 54.32
N ILE A 20 5.62 8.12 54.39
CA ILE A 20 4.44 7.26 54.14
C ILE A 20 3.35 7.53 55.18
N LYS A 21 3.72 7.67 56.46
CA LYS A 21 2.80 7.98 57.56
C LYS A 21 2.22 9.39 57.45
N SER A 22 3.05 10.40 57.19
CA SER A 22 2.61 11.81 57.08
C SER A 22 1.76 12.06 55.83
N SER A 23 2.08 11.38 54.73
CA SER A 23 1.35 11.52 53.45
C SER A 23 0.12 10.59 53.35
N ARG A 24 -0.21 9.84 54.41
CA ARG A 24 -1.33 8.88 54.48
C ARG A 24 -1.43 7.94 53.26
N ILE A 25 -0.29 7.43 52.79
CA ILE A 25 -0.26 6.58 51.60
C ILE A 25 -0.84 5.21 51.95
N LYS A 26 -2.01 4.89 51.39
CA LYS A 26 -2.67 3.59 51.59
C LYS A 26 -2.00 2.51 50.72
N PRO A 27 -1.69 1.32 51.27
CA PRO A 27 -1.17 0.21 50.48
C PRO A 27 -2.23 -0.21 49.44
N ARG A 28 -1.82 -0.28 48.17
CA ARG A 28 -2.64 -0.79 47.07
C ARG A 28 -2.28 -2.24 46.79
N ALA A 29 -3.26 -3.03 46.36
CA ALA A 29 -3.04 -4.43 46.03
C ALA A 29 -1.98 -4.60 44.92
N LYS A 30 -1.08 -5.57 45.09
CA LYS A 30 0.02 -5.85 44.16
C LYS A 30 -0.46 -6.17 42.74
N TRP A 31 -1.59 -6.87 42.61
CA TRP A 31 -2.20 -7.21 41.31
C TRP A 31 -2.57 -5.98 40.49
N LYS A 32 -3.12 -4.94 41.13
CA LYS A 32 -3.46 -3.68 40.43
C LYS A 32 -2.22 -3.02 39.83
N PHE A 33 -1.07 -3.16 40.50
CA PHE A 33 0.21 -2.64 40.01
C PHE A 33 0.79 -3.50 38.87
N LEU A 34 0.73 -4.83 38.98
CA LEU A 34 1.19 -5.75 37.93
C LEU A 34 0.35 -5.65 36.66
N LEU A 35 -0.97 -5.51 36.80
CA LEU A 35 -1.89 -5.42 35.66
C LEU A 35 -1.70 -4.11 34.90
N THR A 36 -1.47 -2.99 35.60
CA THR A 36 -1.12 -1.72 34.93
C THR A 36 0.21 -1.81 34.20
N GLU A 37 1.23 -2.44 34.79
CA GLU A 37 2.56 -2.56 34.18
C GLU A 37 2.53 -3.41 32.90
N ASN A 38 1.86 -4.57 32.94
CA ASN A 38 1.71 -5.43 31.78
C ASN A 38 0.88 -4.77 30.66
N LEU A 39 -0.15 -4.00 31.01
CA LEU A 39 -0.97 -3.26 30.04
C LEU A 39 -0.13 -2.22 29.28
N PHE A 40 0.74 -1.48 29.97
CA PHE A 40 1.63 -0.51 29.32
C PHE A 40 2.65 -1.19 28.40
N ILE A 41 3.20 -2.34 28.81
CA ILE A 41 4.12 -3.11 27.96
C ILE A 41 3.41 -3.64 26.71
N LEU A 42 2.20 -4.18 26.86
CA LEU A 42 1.40 -4.65 25.73
C LEU A 42 1.11 -3.51 24.76
N LEU A 43 0.67 -2.35 25.28
CA LEU A 43 0.42 -1.16 24.48
C LEU A 43 1.68 -0.72 23.72
N GLU A 44 2.84 -0.75 24.38
CA GLU A 44 4.12 -0.41 23.76
C GLU A 44 4.49 -1.36 22.61
N ILE A 45 4.29 -2.67 22.80
CA ILE A 45 4.53 -3.68 21.75
C ILE A 45 3.62 -3.40 20.55
N VAL A 46 2.32 -3.15 20.80
CA VAL A 46 1.36 -2.82 19.73
C VAL A 46 1.80 -1.57 18.98
N LEU A 47 2.19 -0.50 19.68
CA LEU A 47 2.67 0.73 19.07
C LEU A 47 3.92 0.50 18.20
N VAL A 48 4.90 -0.27 18.70
CA VAL A 48 6.10 -0.62 17.92
C VAL A 48 5.73 -1.39 16.65
N LEU A 49 4.83 -2.36 16.74
CA LEU A 49 4.39 -3.14 15.58
C LEU A 49 3.70 -2.27 14.53
N PHE A 50 2.76 -1.40 14.93
CA PHE A 50 2.12 -0.45 14.02
C PHE A 50 3.15 0.49 13.36
N THR A 51 4.07 1.04 14.15
CA THR A 51 5.12 1.94 13.66
C THR A 51 6.04 1.23 12.65
N ALA A 52 6.41 -0.01 12.93
CA ALA A 52 7.24 -0.83 12.04
C ALA A 52 6.50 -1.14 10.72
N LEU A 53 5.20 -1.42 10.76
CA LEU A 53 4.38 -1.62 9.56
C LEU A 53 4.34 -0.35 8.70
N PHE A 54 4.11 0.81 9.31
CA PHE A 54 4.14 2.09 8.57
C PHE A 54 5.50 2.36 7.93
N PHE A 55 6.59 2.08 8.66
CA PHE A 55 7.93 2.21 8.12
C PHE A 55 8.17 1.26 6.95
N ALA A 56 7.70 0.01 7.04
CA ALA A 56 7.80 -0.97 5.96
C ALA A 56 7.07 -0.52 4.68
N VAL A 57 5.83 -0.03 4.81
CA VAL A 57 5.05 0.54 3.70
C VAL A 57 5.75 1.77 3.11
N THR A 58 6.32 2.63 3.95
CA THR A 58 7.08 3.80 3.50
C THR A 58 8.31 3.40 2.69
N ILE A 59 9.07 2.39 3.13
CA ILE A 59 10.20 1.86 2.37
C ILE A 59 9.73 1.36 1.00
N ASN A 60 8.64 0.59 0.96
CA ASN A 60 8.07 0.08 -0.28
C ASN A 60 7.71 1.22 -1.24
N GLN A 61 6.99 2.23 -0.75
CA GLN A 61 6.64 3.41 -1.55
C GLN A 61 7.89 4.13 -2.07
N LEU A 62 8.89 4.37 -1.22
CA LEU A 62 10.12 5.06 -1.62
C LEU A 62 10.92 4.27 -2.65
N ILE A 63 11.03 2.95 -2.53
CA ILE A 63 11.79 2.13 -3.49
C ILE A 63 11.09 2.06 -4.84
N TYR A 64 9.76 1.94 -4.84
CA TYR A 64 8.95 1.87 -6.07
C TYR A 64 8.45 3.25 -6.54
N SER A 65 8.97 4.33 -5.96
CA SER A 65 8.73 5.67 -6.48
C SER A 65 9.55 5.86 -7.75
N ASP A 66 8.94 6.40 -8.78
CA ASP A 66 9.57 6.60 -10.09
C ASP A 66 10.52 7.81 -10.03
N TRP A 67 11.62 7.69 -9.27
CA TRP A 67 12.56 8.79 -8.97
C TRP A 67 13.11 9.44 -10.22
N ASP A 68 13.29 8.70 -11.31
CA ASP A 68 13.83 9.25 -12.56
C ASP A 68 12.94 10.35 -13.19
N PHE A 69 11.69 10.50 -12.71
CA PHE A 69 10.69 11.44 -13.25
C PHE A 69 10.57 12.77 -12.50
N TYR A 70 11.36 12.99 -11.45
CA TYR A 70 11.28 14.26 -10.69
C TYR A 70 11.52 15.49 -11.58
N GLY A 71 12.32 15.34 -12.65
CA GLY A 71 12.62 16.40 -13.61
C GLY A 71 11.41 16.83 -14.44
N TYR A 72 10.50 15.91 -14.73
CA TYR A 72 9.31 16.15 -15.56
C TYR A 72 8.13 16.71 -14.77
N ILE A 73 8.00 16.33 -13.49
CA ILE A 73 6.79 16.61 -12.71
C ILE A 73 6.69 18.07 -12.25
N ASN A 74 7.80 18.81 -12.12
CA ASN A 74 7.83 20.27 -11.85
C ASN A 74 9.26 20.86 -11.81
N GLY A 75 10.31 20.09 -12.17
CA GLY A 75 11.72 20.52 -12.12
C GLY A 75 12.27 20.80 -10.72
N ASN A 76 11.47 20.68 -9.65
CA ASN A 76 11.89 20.94 -8.28
C ASN A 76 11.90 19.65 -7.46
N LEU A 77 13.11 19.13 -7.21
CA LEU A 77 13.35 17.94 -6.39
C LEU A 77 12.67 18.01 -5.02
N PHE A 78 12.67 19.19 -4.38
CA PHE A 78 12.04 19.35 -3.08
C PHE A 78 10.54 19.10 -3.17
N TYR A 79 9.86 19.69 -4.16
CA TYR A 79 8.43 19.47 -4.39
C TYR A 79 8.11 18.00 -4.69
N TYR A 80 8.97 17.32 -5.46
CA TYR A 80 8.80 15.89 -5.74
C TYR A 80 8.96 15.02 -4.48
N ILE A 81 10.02 15.25 -3.69
CA ILE A 81 10.20 14.58 -2.39
C ILE A 81 8.97 14.82 -1.53
N LEU A 82 8.51 16.07 -1.47
CA LEU A 82 7.32 16.45 -0.75
C LEU A 82 6.06 15.68 -1.23
N GLN A 83 5.88 15.46 -2.53
CA GLN A 83 4.74 14.73 -3.07
C GLN A 83 4.81 13.21 -2.84
N VAL A 84 6.01 12.64 -2.94
CA VAL A 84 6.27 11.20 -2.78
C VAL A 84 6.29 10.81 -1.32
N PHE A 85 6.78 11.68 -0.43
CA PHE A 85 6.90 11.35 0.98
C PHE A 85 5.51 11.39 1.64
N PRO A 86 5.05 10.28 2.22
CA PRO A 86 3.77 10.23 2.90
C PRO A 86 3.83 10.98 4.25
N TYR A 87 3.63 12.30 4.24
CA TYR A 87 3.71 13.11 5.47
C TYR A 87 2.74 12.71 6.56
N PHE A 88 1.62 12.11 6.15
CA PHE A 88 0.67 11.49 7.03
C PHE A 88 1.38 10.56 8.02
N TRP A 89 2.37 9.78 7.57
CA TRP A 89 3.15 8.90 8.44
C TRP A 89 4.01 9.65 9.46
N PHE A 90 4.57 10.82 9.13
CA PHE A 90 5.33 11.61 10.11
C PHE A 90 4.46 12.06 11.28
N PHE A 91 3.18 12.37 11.04
CA PHE A 91 2.25 12.66 12.11
C PHE A 91 2.07 11.45 13.05
N PHE A 92 1.88 10.24 12.52
CA PHE A 92 1.79 9.03 13.35
C PHE A 92 3.10 8.68 14.04
N LEU A 93 4.24 8.83 13.36
CA LEU A 93 5.55 8.64 13.98
C LEU A 93 5.73 9.58 15.16
N LEU A 94 5.39 10.87 15.01
CA LEU A 94 5.46 11.84 16.10
C LEU A 94 4.49 11.50 17.23
N LEU A 95 3.24 11.14 16.89
CA LEU A 95 2.23 10.73 17.86
C LEU A 95 2.68 9.52 18.67
N PHE A 96 3.14 8.46 18.00
CA PHE A 96 3.63 7.25 18.65
C PHE A 96 4.89 7.51 19.45
N PHE A 97 5.79 8.36 18.97
CA PHE A 97 6.97 8.78 19.73
C PHE A 97 6.59 9.46 21.04
N VAL A 98 5.59 10.36 21.02
CA VAL A 98 5.07 11.01 22.23
C VAL A 98 4.40 10.00 23.15
N LEU A 99 3.58 9.09 22.61
CA LEU A 99 2.91 8.04 23.39
C LEU A 99 3.90 7.08 24.06
N THR A 100 4.91 6.60 23.33
CA THR A 100 6.03 5.80 23.84
C THR A 100 6.76 6.54 24.95
N TYR A 101 7.05 7.84 24.77
CA TYR A 101 7.71 8.63 25.80
C TYR A 101 6.87 8.77 27.09
N LEU A 102 5.56 9.01 26.95
CA LEU A 102 4.63 9.10 28.08
C LEU A 102 4.47 7.74 28.79
N ASN A 103 4.34 6.66 28.04
CA ASN A 103 4.31 5.30 28.56
C ASN A 103 5.59 4.97 29.30
N PHE A 104 6.74 5.27 28.69
CA PHE A 104 8.05 5.02 29.27
C PHE A 104 8.20 5.71 30.62
N LYS A 105 7.77 6.96 30.77
CA LYS A 105 7.81 7.65 32.08
C LYS A 105 7.04 6.92 33.18
N ASN A 106 5.96 6.23 32.84
CA ASN A 106 5.12 5.49 33.78
C ASN A 106 5.70 4.12 34.15
N LEU A 107 6.68 3.59 33.41
CA LEU A 107 7.31 2.31 33.71
C LEU A 107 8.20 2.39 34.96
N ARG A 108 8.14 1.35 35.80
CA ARG A 108 8.82 1.28 37.10
C ARG A 108 10.33 1.43 37.01
N ARG A 109 10.95 1.07 35.88
CA ARG A 109 12.40 1.13 35.63
C ARG A 109 12.85 2.36 34.84
N SER A 110 11.93 3.27 34.52
CA SER A 110 12.23 4.44 33.67
C SER A 110 13.34 5.31 34.23
N TYR A 111 13.39 5.47 35.55
CA TYR A 111 14.41 6.25 36.25
C TYR A 111 15.85 5.73 36.09
N ARG A 112 16.05 4.49 35.62
CA ARG A 112 17.38 3.89 35.48
C ARG A 112 18.03 4.15 34.12
N TYR A 113 17.24 4.46 33.10
CA TYR A 113 17.73 4.60 31.74
C TYR A 113 17.63 6.05 31.31
N SER A 114 18.67 6.54 30.63
CA SER A 114 18.63 7.86 29.99
C SER A 114 17.58 7.85 28.89
N THR A 115 16.80 8.93 28.80
CA THR A 115 15.78 9.13 27.75
C THR A 115 16.34 8.86 26.35
N TYR A 116 17.58 9.29 26.08
CA TYR A 116 18.22 9.11 24.78
C TYR A 116 18.47 7.64 24.42
N ILE A 117 18.82 6.80 25.40
CA ILE A 117 19.08 5.37 25.17
C ILE A 117 17.78 4.67 24.77
N VAL A 118 16.69 4.99 25.46
CA VAL A 118 15.37 4.41 25.23
C VAL A 118 14.85 4.80 23.86
N LEU A 119 14.95 6.08 23.51
CA LEU A 119 14.57 6.59 22.20
C LEU A 119 15.41 5.96 21.08
N GLY A 120 16.73 5.85 21.28
CA GLY A 120 17.62 5.20 20.32
C GLY A 120 17.27 3.73 20.10
N THR A 121 16.95 3.00 21.18
CA THR A 121 16.52 1.59 21.08
C THR A 121 15.17 1.47 20.38
N PHE A 122 14.21 2.34 20.67
CA PHE A 122 12.91 2.35 20.00
C PHE A 122 13.07 2.54 18.49
N VAL A 123 13.82 3.57 18.07
CA VAL A 123 14.09 3.83 16.65
C VAL A 123 14.78 2.63 16.00
N PHE A 124 15.80 2.08 16.65
CA PHE A 124 16.52 0.92 16.14
C PHE A 124 15.59 -0.30 15.94
N VAL A 125 14.73 -0.59 16.92
CA VAL A 125 13.78 -1.72 16.86
C VAL A 125 12.75 -1.52 15.75
N VAL A 126 12.16 -0.32 15.65
CA VAL A 126 11.17 0.00 14.60
C VAL A 126 11.79 -0.12 13.22
N PHE A 127 12.99 0.44 13.01
CA PHE A 127 13.67 0.39 11.71
C PHE A 127 14.03 -1.04 11.33
N SER A 128 14.58 -1.82 12.28
CA SER A 128 14.93 -3.23 12.04
C SER A 128 13.69 -4.06 11.72
N ALA A 129 12.63 -3.93 12.52
CA ALA A 129 11.38 -4.66 12.32
C ALA A 129 10.69 -4.28 11.01
N GLY A 130 10.63 -2.98 10.69
CA GLY A 130 10.02 -2.51 9.45
C GLY A 130 10.82 -2.94 8.22
N TYR A 131 12.15 -2.94 8.28
CA TYR A 131 12.98 -3.49 7.21
C TYR A 131 12.73 -4.99 7.01
N ILE A 132 12.63 -5.78 8.10
CA ILE A 132 12.28 -7.21 8.02
C ILE A 132 10.91 -7.39 7.35
N LEU A 133 9.89 -6.64 7.78
CA LEU A 133 8.55 -6.68 7.20
C LEU A 133 8.52 -6.31 5.71
N TYR A 134 9.34 -5.33 5.31
CA TYR A 134 9.56 -4.97 3.91
C TYR A 134 10.18 -6.14 3.12
N THR A 135 11.27 -6.73 3.61
CA THR A 135 11.96 -7.83 2.90
C THR A 135 11.13 -9.10 2.75
N ILE A 136 10.19 -9.35 3.67
CA ILE A 136 9.26 -10.49 3.59
C ILE A 136 8.11 -10.20 2.61
N GLY A 137 7.99 -8.98 2.09
CA GLY A 137 6.93 -8.57 1.16
C GLY A 137 5.60 -8.23 1.84
N TYR A 138 5.57 -8.18 3.17
CA TYR A 138 4.35 -7.86 3.93
C TYR A 138 3.90 -6.41 3.66
N ALA A 139 4.87 -5.51 3.47
CA ALA A 139 4.61 -4.13 3.06
C ALA A 139 3.82 -4.04 1.76
N LYS A 140 4.21 -4.82 0.74
CA LYS A 140 3.53 -4.87 -0.57
C LYS A 140 2.10 -5.39 -0.42
N LYS A 141 1.90 -6.46 0.34
CA LYS A 141 0.56 -7.03 0.58
C LYS A 141 -0.39 -6.03 1.24
N ILE A 142 0.12 -5.27 2.22
CA ILE A 142 -0.66 -4.21 2.89
C ILE A 142 -0.99 -3.08 1.92
N ASP A 143 -0.01 -2.60 1.14
CA ASP A 143 -0.21 -1.52 0.18
C ASP A 143 -1.31 -1.88 -0.84
N LEU A 144 -1.26 -3.10 -1.40
CA LEU A 144 -2.30 -3.61 -2.31
C LEU A 144 -3.68 -3.71 -1.64
N THR A 145 -3.73 -4.23 -0.41
CA THR A 145 -4.99 -4.34 0.36
C THR A 145 -5.59 -2.96 0.68
N LEU A 146 -4.75 -1.95 0.90
CA LEU A 146 -5.20 -0.59 1.21
C LEU A 146 -5.66 0.17 -0.04
N ILE A 147 -5.00 -0.05 -1.19
CA ILE A 147 -5.44 0.48 -2.49
C ILE A 147 -6.85 -0.02 -2.80
N ASP A 148 -7.07 -1.32 -2.61
CA ASP A 148 -8.36 -1.98 -2.86
C ASP A 148 -9.49 -1.47 -1.96
N LYS A 149 -9.23 -1.31 -0.67
CA LYS A 149 -10.28 -1.02 0.32
C LYS A 149 -10.54 0.45 0.58
N SER A 150 -9.69 1.35 0.10
CA SER A 150 -9.72 2.76 0.51
C SER A 150 -9.41 3.70 -0.63
N GLU A 151 -10.46 4.33 -1.16
CA GLU A 151 -10.35 5.44 -2.10
C GLU A 151 -9.50 6.59 -1.52
N MET A 152 -9.59 6.83 -0.21
CA MET A 152 -8.76 7.81 0.49
C MET A 152 -7.26 7.46 0.40
N TYR A 153 -6.92 6.17 0.51
CA TYR A 153 -5.54 5.71 0.39
C TYR A 153 -5.02 5.94 -1.03
N CYS A 154 -5.79 5.58 -2.05
CA CYS A 154 -5.41 5.81 -3.46
C CYS A 154 -5.25 7.31 -3.77
N ASN A 155 -6.20 8.15 -3.35
CA ASN A 155 -6.20 9.57 -3.70
C ASN A 155 -5.20 10.42 -2.91
N HIS A 156 -4.90 10.06 -1.66
CA HIS A 156 -4.10 10.89 -0.76
C HIS A 156 -2.78 10.27 -0.30
N VAL A 157 -2.66 8.94 -0.26
CA VAL A 157 -1.49 8.26 0.29
C VAL A 157 -0.63 7.62 -0.82
N ASN A 158 -1.24 6.87 -1.74
CA ASN A 158 -0.57 6.25 -2.87
C ASN A 158 -1.00 6.90 -4.19
N LYS A 159 -0.44 8.08 -4.47
CA LYS A 159 -0.76 8.87 -5.68
C LYS A 159 -0.10 8.33 -6.95
N ARG A 160 0.45 7.11 -6.96
CA ARG A 160 1.26 6.63 -8.10
C ARG A 160 0.44 6.55 -9.38
N LEU A 161 -0.75 5.94 -9.31
CA LEU A 161 -1.71 5.88 -10.42
C LEU A 161 -2.09 7.29 -10.90
N ASN A 162 -2.48 8.16 -9.97
CA ASN A 162 -2.82 9.55 -10.28
C ASN A 162 -1.64 10.40 -10.77
N THR A 163 -0.39 9.98 -10.55
CA THR A 163 0.79 10.68 -11.05
C THR A 163 1.00 10.37 -12.53
N TRP A 164 0.73 9.12 -12.91
CA TRP A 164 0.83 8.64 -14.29
C TRP A 164 -0.44 8.85 -15.12
N ASN A 165 -1.46 9.49 -14.56
CA ASN A 165 -2.69 9.85 -15.26
C ASN A 165 -2.86 11.38 -15.31
N GLN A 166 -1.78 12.10 -15.64
CA GLN A 166 -1.74 13.55 -15.76
C GLN A 166 -1.44 13.92 -17.20
N ALA A 167 -2.41 13.62 -18.06
CA ALA A 167 -2.32 13.89 -19.48
C ALA A 167 -1.96 15.35 -19.75
N ASP A 168 -2.54 16.29 -18.99
CA ASP A 168 -2.26 17.73 -19.02
C ASP A 168 -0.78 18.09 -18.83
N LYS A 169 -0.04 17.26 -18.10
CA LYS A 169 1.41 17.38 -17.89
C LYS A 169 2.24 16.47 -18.78
N GLY A 170 1.58 15.78 -19.72
CA GLY A 170 2.19 14.87 -20.67
C GLY A 170 2.62 13.54 -20.07
N MET A 171 2.06 13.13 -18.92
CA MET A 171 2.33 11.83 -18.31
C MET A 171 1.10 10.95 -18.40
N ILE A 172 1.20 9.85 -19.15
CA ILE A 172 0.10 8.89 -19.33
C ILE A 172 0.62 7.47 -19.14
N ALA A 173 -0.13 6.66 -18.39
CA ALA A 173 0.00 5.22 -18.33
C ALA A 173 -1.23 4.58 -18.99
N GLY A 174 -1.03 3.42 -19.60
CA GLY A 174 -2.12 2.71 -20.24
C GLY A 174 -1.65 1.54 -21.09
N ARG A 175 -2.46 1.14 -22.06
CA ARG A 175 -2.22 -0.04 -22.90
C ARG A 175 -2.29 0.28 -24.38
N VAL A 176 -1.34 -0.24 -25.14
CA VAL A 176 -1.34 -0.16 -26.61
C VAL A 176 -2.48 -0.99 -27.19
N ILE A 177 -3.35 -0.36 -27.97
CA ILE A 177 -4.46 -1.00 -28.69
C ILE A 177 -4.00 -1.42 -30.07
N GLU A 178 -3.32 -0.51 -30.77
CA GLU A 178 -2.93 -0.69 -32.17
C GLU A 178 -1.58 -0.01 -32.38
N ASN A 179 -0.65 -0.70 -33.03
CA ASN A 179 0.65 -0.13 -33.40
C ASN A 179 0.74 0.09 -34.91
N LYS A 180 1.13 1.30 -35.33
CA LYS A 180 1.38 1.69 -36.72
C LYS A 180 2.76 2.31 -36.86
N ASP A 181 3.30 2.40 -38.08
CA ASP A 181 4.70 2.76 -38.32
C ASP A 181 5.23 4.03 -37.61
N ASN A 182 4.38 5.05 -37.42
CA ASN A 182 4.76 6.37 -36.87
C ASN A 182 3.90 6.84 -35.68
N PHE A 183 2.92 6.04 -35.28
CA PHE A 183 2.08 6.33 -34.12
C PHE A 183 1.44 5.05 -33.62
N PHE A 184 1.12 4.99 -32.34
CA PHE A 184 0.29 3.92 -31.80
C PHE A 184 -0.90 4.53 -31.08
N ILE A 185 -1.96 3.74 -30.97
CA ILE A 185 -3.17 4.10 -30.24
C ILE A 185 -3.12 3.38 -28.91
N MET A 186 -3.45 4.06 -27.82
CA MET A 186 -3.53 3.46 -26.50
C MET A 186 -4.79 3.89 -25.73
N HIS A 187 -5.25 3.04 -24.81
CA HIS A 187 -6.18 3.45 -23.75
C HIS A 187 -5.39 3.89 -22.53
N ASP A 188 -5.73 5.03 -21.93
CA ASP A 188 -5.22 5.39 -20.61
C ASP A 188 -5.92 4.61 -19.49
N LEU A 189 -5.56 4.90 -18.23
CA LEU A 189 -6.15 4.28 -17.04
C LEU A 189 -7.64 4.61 -16.83
N GLU A 190 -8.16 5.64 -17.49
CA GLU A 190 -9.58 6.04 -17.45
C GLU A 190 -10.37 5.51 -18.66
N GLY A 191 -9.70 4.81 -19.59
CA GLY A 191 -10.28 4.30 -20.82
C GLY A 191 -10.33 5.32 -21.97
N ASN A 192 -9.78 6.53 -21.79
CA ASN A 192 -9.70 7.49 -22.89
C ASN A 192 -8.70 7.01 -23.94
N VAL A 193 -9.02 7.25 -25.21
CA VAL A 193 -8.18 6.86 -26.36
C VAL A 193 -7.19 7.98 -26.67
N TRP A 194 -5.92 7.61 -26.80
CA TRP A 194 -4.82 8.52 -27.11
C TRP A 194 -4.08 8.08 -28.37
N ASN A 195 -3.92 9.00 -29.30
CA ASN A 195 -3.06 8.84 -30.47
C ASN A 195 -1.66 9.35 -30.10
N ILE A 196 -0.73 8.42 -29.91
CA ILE A 196 0.63 8.73 -29.52
C ILE A 196 1.50 8.78 -30.76
N VAL A 197 1.90 9.98 -31.15
CA VAL A 197 2.83 10.20 -32.26
C VAL A 197 4.24 10.19 -31.70
N TYR A 198 5.12 9.47 -32.35
CA TYR A 198 6.52 9.42 -31.96
C TYR A 198 7.44 9.62 -33.17
N GLY A 199 8.51 10.39 -32.96
CA GLY A 199 9.53 10.63 -33.97
C GLY A 199 10.78 9.76 -33.76
N ASP A 200 11.81 10.02 -34.56
CA ASP A 200 13.14 9.37 -34.47
C ASP A 200 13.88 9.62 -33.14
N SER A 201 13.32 10.46 -32.26
CA SER A 201 13.88 10.82 -30.96
C SER A 201 13.56 9.84 -29.84
N LEU A 202 12.76 8.81 -30.08
CA LEU A 202 12.57 7.74 -29.10
C LEU A 202 13.89 6.98 -28.93
N LEU A 203 14.36 6.88 -27.69
CA LEU A 203 15.54 6.09 -27.31
C LEU A 203 15.29 4.57 -27.37
N PHE A 204 14.19 4.13 -28.00
CA PHE A 204 13.71 2.76 -27.96
C PHE A 204 13.63 2.16 -29.37
N ASP A 205 13.92 0.87 -29.46
CA ASP A 205 13.80 0.13 -30.72
C ASP A 205 12.32 -0.04 -31.08
N ARG A 206 11.95 0.32 -32.31
CA ARG A 206 10.54 0.35 -32.76
C ARG A 206 9.90 -1.04 -32.76
N GLU A 207 10.72 -2.10 -32.73
CA GLU A 207 10.30 -3.51 -32.79
C GLU A 207 9.67 -4.04 -31.48
N VAL A 208 9.60 -3.25 -30.40
CA VAL A 208 9.20 -3.75 -29.07
C VAL A 208 7.78 -3.35 -28.64
N ILE A 209 7.11 -2.45 -29.37
CA ILE A 209 5.75 -2.02 -29.01
C ILE A 209 4.73 -3.00 -29.60
N ASN A 210 4.21 -3.90 -28.77
CA ASN A 210 3.17 -4.86 -29.18
C ASN A 210 1.78 -4.39 -28.75
N GLU A 211 0.75 -4.78 -29.50
CA GLU A 211 -0.63 -4.64 -29.05
C GLU A 211 -0.83 -5.40 -27.73
N GLY A 212 -1.62 -4.83 -26.83
CA GLY A 212 -1.82 -5.37 -25.47
C GLY A 212 -0.77 -4.95 -24.45
N MET A 213 0.32 -4.32 -24.88
CA MET A 213 1.43 -3.98 -24.00
C MET A 213 1.09 -2.81 -23.06
N PRO A 214 1.32 -2.96 -21.73
CA PRO A 214 1.23 -1.84 -20.80
C PRO A 214 2.44 -0.92 -20.96
N ILE A 215 2.20 0.38 -21.06
CA ILE A 215 3.23 1.37 -21.28
C ILE A 215 3.02 2.60 -20.41
N ARG A 216 4.14 3.24 -20.06
CA ARG A 216 4.17 4.56 -19.43
C ARG A 216 4.90 5.53 -20.34
N LEU A 217 4.30 6.69 -20.50
CA LEU A 217 4.72 7.70 -21.46
C LEU A 217 4.94 9.02 -20.77
N VAL A 218 6.03 9.67 -21.16
CA VAL A 218 6.24 11.09 -20.92
C VAL A 218 6.38 11.81 -22.26
N GLY A 219 5.60 12.85 -22.43
CA GLY A 219 5.47 13.55 -23.69
C GLY A 219 5.02 15.00 -23.51
N GLY A 220 4.62 15.61 -24.62
CA GLY A 220 4.03 16.93 -24.63
C GLY A 220 2.93 17.04 -25.67
N PHE A 221 2.02 17.98 -25.46
CA PHE A 221 1.07 18.36 -26.51
C PHE A 221 1.73 19.32 -27.49
N GLU A 222 1.54 19.08 -28.78
CA GLU A 222 1.86 20.08 -29.79
C GLU A 222 0.60 20.88 -30.10
N GLU A 223 0.64 22.21 -29.89
CA GLU A 223 -0.52 23.10 -30.03
C GLU A 223 -1.21 23.01 -31.39
N LYS A 224 -0.49 22.60 -32.43
CA LYS A 224 -1.03 22.38 -33.78
C LYS A 224 -2.10 21.30 -33.83
N PHE A 225 -2.11 20.37 -32.88
CA PHE A 225 -3.04 19.23 -32.82
C PHE A 225 -4.10 19.34 -31.73
N LYS A 226 -4.11 20.42 -30.92
CA LYS A 226 -5.09 20.66 -29.85
C LYS A 226 -6.55 20.79 -30.30
N ASN A 227 -6.79 21.07 -31.59
CA ASN A 227 -8.12 21.31 -32.16
C ASN A 227 -8.70 20.09 -32.90
N LEU A 228 -8.02 18.94 -32.88
CA LEU A 228 -8.55 17.70 -33.45
C LEU A 228 -9.41 17.00 -32.39
N GLU A 229 -10.50 16.36 -32.82
CA GLU A 229 -11.39 15.55 -31.95
C GLU A 229 -10.69 14.36 -31.26
N HIS A 230 -9.40 14.15 -31.53
CA HIS A 230 -8.59 13.06 -31.00
C HIS A 230 -7.47 13.63 -30.15
N ASN A 231 -7.33 13.09 -28.94
CA ASN A 231 -6.24 13.45 -28.04
C ASN A 231 -4.91 12.98 -28.63
N ILE A 232 -4.05 13.92 -29.03
CA ILE A 232 -2.73 13.63 -29.62
C ILE A 232 -1.63 14.04 -28.63
N LEU A 233 -0.77 13.08 -28.28
CA LEU A 233 0.43 13.31 -27.48
C LEU A 233 1.66 12.95 -28.28
N ILE A 234 2.68 13.79 -28.17
CA ILE A 234 3.99 13.51 -28.74
C ILE A 234 4.82 12.85 -27.66
N ALA A 235 5.08 11.56 -27.82
CA ALA A 235 5.95 10.83 -26.91
C ALA A 235 7.38 11.35 -27.03
N LYS A 236 7.96 11.72 -25.87
CA LYS A 236 9.36 12.08 -25.76
C LYS A 236 10.18 10.90 -25.22
N GLU A 237 9.60 10.18 -24.27
CA GLU A 237 10.22 9.04 -23.61
C GLU A 237 9.17 7.95 -23.36
N LEU A 238 9.48 6.74 -23.81
CA LEU A 238 8.69 5.52 -23.59
C LEU A 238 9.39 4.67 -22.55
N MET A 239 8.64 4.17 -21.58
CA MET A 239 9.13 3.15 -20.66
C MET A 239 8.30 1.89 -20.75
N GLN A 240 8.98 0.81 -21.10
CA GLN A 240 8.56 -0.55 -20.87
C GLN A 240 8.87 -0.92 -19.41
N GLU A 241 7.93 -1.59 -18.74
CA GLU A 241 8.17 -2.14 -17.42
C GLU A 241 9.09 -3.38 -17.48
N ASP A 242 10.36 -3.19 -17.82
CA ASP A 242 11.41 -4.21 -17.68
C ASP A 242 11.88 -4.28 -16.21
N TYR A 243 11.01 -4.73 -15.30
CA TYR A 243 11.39 -5.10 -13.93
C TYR A 243 10.73 -6.41 -13.49
N LEU A 244 11.35 -7.50 -13.94
CA LEU A 244 11.26 -8.85 -13.41
C LEU A 244 11.35 -8.88 -11.87
N ASN A 245 10.21 -9.11 -11.22
CA ASN A 245 9.99 -9.98 -10.04
C ASN A 245 8.58 -9.81 -9.41
N ILE A 246 7.61 -9.25 -10.14
CA ILE A 246 6.22 -9.62 -9.91
C ILE A 246 6.00 -10.91 -10.69
N LYS A 247 6.18 -12.06 -10.03
CA LYS A 247 5.97 -13.39 -10.61
C LYS A 247 4.49 -13.73 -10.84
N TYR A 248 3.64 -12.72 -11.07
CA TYR A 248 2.21 -12.88 -11.28
C TYR A 248 1.75 -11.71 -12.15
N PHE A 249 1.89 -11.90 -13.44
CA PHE A 249 0.91 -11.62 -14.50
C PHE A 249 1.58 -12.23 -15.72
N ASP A 250 1.35 -13.53 -15.92
CA ASP A 250 1.66 -14.12 -17.22
C ASP A 250 0.70 -13.44 -18.21
N PHE A 251 1.28 -12.66 -19.13
CA PHE A 251 0.60 -11.69 -19.99
C PHE A 251 0.06 -12.34 -21.28
N ASP A 252 0.26 -13.64 -21.46
CA ASP A 252 -0.50 -14.39 -22.44
C ASP A 252 -1.96 -14.45 -21.97
N ASN A 253 -2.88 -14.17 -22.90
CA ASN A 253 -4.33 -14.22 -22.69
C ASN A 253 -4.79 -15.56 -22.08
N LEU A 254 -4.66 -15.71 -20.76
CA LEU A 254 -5.09 -16.90 -20.04
C LEU A 254 -6.57 -16.82 -19.65
N ILE A 255 -7.27 -15.75 -20.03
CA ILE A 255 -8.73 -15.66 -19.90
C ILE A 255 -9.35 -16.68 -20.87
N ASN A 256 -10.17 -17.60 -20.33
CA ASN A 256 -10.62 -18.83 -21.01
C ASN A 256 -9.54 -19.87 -21.33
N SER A 257 -8.33 -19.74 -20.76
CA SER A 257 -7.34 -20.81 -20.85
C SER A 257 -7.65 -21.93 -19.87
N PHE A 258 -7.09 -23.10 -20.17
CA PHE A 258 -7.26 -24.28 -19.34
C PHE A 258 -6.44 -24.16 -18.04
N CYS A 259 -7.09 -24.27 -16.88
CA CYS A 259 -6.45 -24.20 -15.56
C CYS A 259 -6.71 -25.46 -14.72
N PHE A 260 -5.79 -25.75 -13.79
CA PHE A 260 -5.95 -26.83 -12.80
C PHE A 260 -6.15 -26.30 -11.39
N SER A 261 -5.70 -25.07 -11.11
CA SER A 261 -5.76 -24.39 -9.83
C SER A 261 -5.84 -22.87 -10.01
N ASP A 262 -6.25 -22.15 -8.97
CA ASP A 262 -6.29 -20.69 -8.96
C ASP A 262 -4.91 -20.05 -9.24
N ASP A 263 -3.83 -20.73 -8.84
CA ASP A 263 -2.45 -20.29 -9.09
C ASP A 263 -2.07 -20.31 -10.58
N ASP A 264 -2.81 -21.04 -11.42
CA ASP A 264 -2.62 -21.09 -12.87
C ASP A 264 -3.29 -19.92 -13.60
N CYS A 265 -4.11 -19.12 -12.90
CA CYS A 265 -4.85 -18.02 -13.47
C CYS A 265 -4.17 -16.67 -13.24
N SER A 266 -4.17 -15.83 -14.27
CA SER A 266 -3.71 -14.44 -14.20
C SER A 266 -4.87 -13.49 -14.55
N LEU A 267 -5.05 -12.43 -13.77
CA LEU A 267 -5.96 -11.34 -14.16
C LEU A 267 -5.44 -10.65 -15.41
N SER A 268 -6.32 -10.39 -16.38
CA SER A 268 -5.97 -9.45 -17.44
C SER A 268 -5.74 -8.07 -16.85
N PHE A 269 -4.69 -7.42 -17.34
CA PHE A 269 -4.40 -6.03 -17.00
C PHE A 269 -5.54 -5.07 -17.39
N ASP A 270 -6.44 -5.43 -18.33
CA ASP A 270 -7.61 -4.61 -18.67
C ASP A 270 -8.60 -4.54 -17.49
N PHE A 271 -8.87 -5.70 -16.86
CA PHE A 271 -9.68 -5.77 -15.65
C PHE A 271 -8.99 -5.14 -14.45
N ALA A 272 -7.66 -5.29 -14.33
CA ALA A 272 -6.93 -4.66 -13.23
C ALA A 272 -7.04 -3.12 -13.22
N ILE A 273 -7.40 -2.52 -14.36
CA ILE A 273 -7.42 -1.06 -14.55
C ILE A 273 -8.84 -0.49 -14.63
N GLN A 274 -9.76 -1.15 -15.33
CA GLN A 274 -11.05 -0.55 -15.66
C GLN A 274 -12.12 -0.75 -14.59
N SER A 275 -12.05 -1.84 -13.84
CA SER A 275 -13.19 -2.26 -13.05
C SER A 275 -13.14 -1.73 -11.62
N ARG A 276 -14.32 -1.62 -10.98
CA ARG A 276 -14.53 -0.90 -9.71
C ARG A 276 -14.55 -1.78 -8.44
N CYS A 277 -14.16 -3.05 -8.54
CA CYS A 277 -14.09 -4.00 -7.41
C CYS A 277 -12.67 -4.55 -7.21
N PRO A 278 -12.37 -5.22 -6.10
CA PRO A 278 -11.21 -6.10 -6.01
C PRO A 278 -11.38 -7.21 -7.05
N PHE A 279 -10.42 -7.44 -7.95
CA PHE A 279 -10.48 -8.60 -8.84
C PHE A 279 -9.65 -9.73 -8.28
N ASP A 280 -10.13 -10.96 -8.49
CA ASP A 280 -9.35 -12.18 -8.38
C ASP A 280 -9.51 -12.96 -9.69
N SER A 281 -8.52 -13.76 -10.06
CA SER A 281 -8.64 -14.71 -11.17
C SER A 281 -8.72 -16.10 -10.59
N VAL A 282 -9.86 -16.76 -10.76
CA VAL A 282 -10.14 -18.06 -10.13
C VAL A 282 -10.35 -19.09 -11.22
N CYS A 283 -9.87 -20.31 -10.98
CA CYS A 283 -10.05 -21.41 -11.90
C CYS A 283 -11.43 -22.05 -11.70
N ILE A 284 -12.36 -21.79 -12.61
CA ILE A 284 -13.74 -22.30 -12.52
C ILE A 284 -13.98 -23.22 -13.70
N ASN A 285 -14.33 -24.48 -13.44
CA ASN A 285 -14.56 -25.50 -14.47
C ASN A 285 -13.40 -25.65 -15.47
N HIS A 286 -12.16 -25.59 -14.97
CA HIS A 286 -10.95 -25.61 -15.78
C HIS A 286 -10.79 -24.42 -16.73
N THR A 287 -11.49 -23.32 -16.49
CA THR A 287 -11.31 -22.06 -17.23
C THR A 287 -11.01 -20.94 -16.25
N CYS A 288 -9.98 -20.14 -16.54
CA CYS A 288 -9.72 -18.94 -15.75
C CYS A 288 -10.80 -17.89 -16.04
N GLU A 289 -11.51 -17.51 -14.99
CA GLU A 289 -12.57 -16.52 -15.03
C GLU A 289 -12.19 -15.36 -14.10
N THR A 290 -12.55 -14.14 -14.51
CA THR A 290 -12.37 -12.95 -13.67
C THR A 290 -13.54 -12.85 -12.72
N VAL A 291 -13.24 -12.71 -11.43
CA VAL A 291 -14.25 -12.65 -10.39
C VAL A 291 -14.10 -11.43 -9.50
N CYS A 292 -15.22 -10.89 -9.04
CA CYS A 292 -15.28 -9.88 -7.99
C CYS A 292 -15.84 -10.49 -6.69
N PRO A 293 -15.09 -10.45 -5.58
CA PRO A 293 -15.61 -10.90 -4.30
C PRO A 293 -16.66 -9.91 -3.79
N ILE A 294 -17.84 -10.42 -3.44
CA ILE A 294 -18.86 -9.63 -2.79
C ILE A 294 -18.46 -9.48 -1.33
N MET A 295 -18.03 -8.28 -0.94
CA MET A 295 -17.90 -7.93 0.48
C MET A 295 -19.29 -7.73 1.07
N ASN A 296 -20.01 -8.82 1.32
CA ASN A 296 -21.31 -8.71 1.94
C ASN A 296 -21.13 -8.28 3.40
N LEU A 297 -21.68 -7.12 3.76
CA LEU A 297 -21.51 -6.45 5.05
C LEU A 297 -22.15 -7.23 6.24
N ASN A 298 -22.91 -8.28 5.96
CA ASN A 298 -23.72 -8.98 6.98
C ASN A 298 -23.48 -10.50 7.09
N SER A 299 -22.71 -11.14 6.20
CA SER A 299 -22.43 -12.58 6.27
C SER A 299 -21.01 -12.82 6.81
N SER A 300 -20.87 -12.84 8.13
CA SER A 300 -19.65 -13.35 8.79
C SER A 300 -19.50 -14.87 8.68
N GLU A 301 -20.50 -15.55 8.12
CA GLU A 301 -20.52 -16.97 7.81
C GLU A 301 -20.37 -17.07 6.30
N GLY A 302 -19.35 -17.77 5.83
CA GLY A 302 -19.11 -17.94 4.40
C GLY A 302 -20.24 -18.74 3.73
N CYS A 303 -20.23 -18.81 2.41
CA CYS A 303 -21.30 -19.48 1.67
C CYS A 303 -21.07 -21.00 1.55
N SER A 304 -22.14 -21.78 1.61
CA SER A 304 -22.14 -23.21 1.25
C SER A 304 -22.75 -23.47 -0.13
N ASP A 305 -23.60 -22.54 -0.60
CA ASP A 305 -24.30 -22.61 -1.88
C ASP A 305 -24.48 -21.21 -2.48
N VAL A 306 -24.62 -21.13 -3.81
CA VAL A 306 -24.81 -19.89 -4.58
C VAL A 306 -26.07 -19.14 -4.13
N THR A 307 -27.09 -19.84 -3.63
CA THR A 307 -28.34 -19.23 -3.14
C THR A 307 -28.14 -18.35 -1.91
N GLU A 308 -27.03 -18.51 -1.19
CA GLU A 308 -26.65 -17.69 -0.03
C GLU A 308 -25.96 -16.38 -0.45
N CYS A 309 -25.56 -16.27 -1.72
CA CYS A 309 -24.89 -15.11 -2.27
C CYS A 309 -25.89 -14.08 -2.82
N ASP A 310 -26.01 -12.91 -2.16
CA ASP A 310 -26.80 -11.78 -2.67
C ASP A 310 -26.07 -11.03 -3.80
N CYS A 311 -25.87 -11.72 -4.91
CA CYS A 311 -25.29 -11.15 -6.12
C CYS A 311 -26.24 -10.16 -6.82
N ALA A 312 -27.51 -10.03 -6.40
CA ALA A 312 -28.45 -9.06 -6.98
C ALA A 312 -28.09 -7.62 -6.59
N SER A 313 -27.41 -7.45 -5.46
CA SER A 313 -26.86 -6.17 -5.01
C SER A 313 -25.71 -5.63 -5.89
N TYR A 314 -25.08 -6.51 -6.68
CA TYR A 314 -24.01 -6.13 -7.61
C TYR A 314 -24.62 -5.56 -8.90
N LEU A 315 -24.59 -4.23 -9.02
CA LEU A 315 -25.28 -3.47 -10.07
C LEU A 315 -24.49 -3.30 -11.37
N ALA A 316 -23.33 -3.95 -11.52
CA ALA A 316 -22.51 -3.78 -12.71
C ALA A 316 -23.09 -4.55 -13.91
N THR A 317 -23.02 -3.93 -15.08
CA THR A 317 -23.65 -4.41 -16.33
C THR A 317 -22.93 -5.60 -16.96
N ASP A 318 -21.71 -5.87 -16.51
CA ASP A 318 -20.79 -6.93 -16.91
C ASP A 318 -20.96 -8.21 -16.07
N LYS A 319 -21.94 -8.26 -15.16
CA LYS A 319 -22.24 -9.46 -14.39
C LYS A 319 -22.69 -10.61 -15.31
N LYS A 320 -21.88 -11.68 -15.34
CA LYS A 320 -22.17 -12.94 -16.05
C LYS A 320 -22.87 -13.94 -15.15
N ASP A 321 -22.26 -14.26 -14.01
CA ASP A 321 -22.72 -15.31 -13.11
C ASP A 321 -22.38 -15.01 -11.64
N CYS A 322 -22.92 -15.82 -10.74
CA CYS A 322 -22.69 -15.77 -9.30
C CYS A 322 -22.28 -17.15 -8.82
N ILE A 323 -21.18 -17.25 -8.11
CA ILE A 323 -20.67 -18.53 -7.60
C ILE A 323 -20.31 -18.41 -6.12
N CYS A 324 -20.36 -19.56 -5.45
CA CYS A 324 -19.83 -19.73 -4.11
C CYS A 324 -18.63 -20.67 -4.19
N GLU A 325 -17.44 -20.15 -3.94
CA GLU A 325 -16.20 -20.92 -4.02
C GLU A 325 -15.34 -20.64 -2.79
N ASN A 326 -14.85 -21.70 -2.13
CA ASN A 326 -14.04 -21.58 -0.92
C ASN A 326 -14.70 -20.70 0.17
N GLU A 327 -16.00 -20.90 0.40
CA GLU A 327 -16.82 -20.13 1.35
C GLU A 327 -16.92 -18.62 1.03
N ARG A 328 -16.55 -18.20 -0.19
CA ARG A 328 -16.63 -16.81 -0.67
C ARG A 328 -17.67 -16.68 -1.77
N CYS A 329 -18.52 -15.67 -1.67
CA CYS A 329 -19.39 -15.26 -2.76
C CYS A 329 -18.61 -14.44 -3.78
N LEU A 330 -18.58 -14.92 -5.01
CA LEU A 330 -17.86 -14.32 -6.11
C LEU A 330 -18.84 -14.03 -7.25
N VAL A 331 -18.75 -12.84 -7.84
CA VAL A 331 -19.45 -12.51 -9.08
C VAL A 331 -18.50 -12.76 -10.23
N VAL A 332 -18.88 -13.63 -11.15
CA VAL A 332 -18.18 -13.80 -12.42
C VAL A 332 -18.56 -12.63 -13.33
N VAL A 333 -17.56 -11.92 -13.84
CA VAL A 333 -17.76 -10.79 -14.75
C VAL A 333 -17.31 -11.17 -16.15
N ASP A 334 -18.13 -10.88 -17.15
CA ASP A 334 -17.76 -11.04 -18.55
C ASP A 334 -16.92 -9.84 -19.00
N GLU A 335 -15.96 -10.08 -19.89
CA GLU A 335 -15.31 -8.99 -20.60
C GLU A 335 -16.36 -8.22 -21.39
N VAL A 336 -16.49 -6.93 -21.10
CA VAL A 336 -17.22 -6.02 -21.97
C VAL A 336 -16.47 -5.98 -23.30
N LYS A 337 -16.88 -6.85 -24.22
CA LYS A 337 -16.47 -6.76 -25.63
C LYS A 337 -17.10 -5.50 -26.21
N ASN A 338 -16.38 -4.39 -26.09
CA ASN A 338 -16.72 -3.15 -26.80
C ASN A 338 -16.37 -3.27 -28.28
#